data_AF-A0A933EMR8-F1
#
_entry.id   AF-A0A933EMR8-F1
#
_cell.length_a   1.000
_cell.length_b   1.000
_cell.length_c   1.000
_cell.angle_alpha   90.00
_cell.angle_beta   90.00
_cell.angle_gamma   90.00
#
_symmetry.space_group_name_H-M   'P 1'
#
loop_
_entity.id
_entity.type
_entity.pdbx_description
1 polymer ?
#
loop_
_entity_poly.entity_id
_entity_poly.type
_entity_poly.pdbx_seq_one_letter_code
_entity_poly.pdbx_strand_id
1 'polypeptide(L)'
;MPRQPRQAQVAERHLCIHGHFYQPLRVDPFGGEVPDEPGAEPYRNFNEKIDVECYRPNARLGNFRRISFDIGPTLTSWLSKHDAHTLRRIVRADEENVLEFGRGNAMAQPYHHTILPLATRRDKEIQVDWGIADFQHHFGRPPQGMWLPETAVDLETLEVLAERGIRFTILAPHQAVGQPVVPGRVSLPSGRGISVLFYDADLSNSVAFDAAATEDARRFALSFLRTDIDRRLVLIASDGELYGHHQPERERFLRDLLVRSASRAGFKLTTPANYLHDLPTSEQVEIVENTSWSCAHGLARWKRNCACTEGDGKWKAHLRASLDRLAEAVDRVAETAAAGLTRDYWRSCKEYSSVLLGTEDPGRFVAARAPKELSAGEVRKMLALLEAQYYRQAMYTSCAFFWEDISRIEPRNVVGYALRSLRLVEEATGISLESAFVKGLRRAKSWRTKETGADIYRKWGKGAGRPMALTVAGLKPPRLRRSPESFGQDG
;
A
#
# COMPACT_ATOMS: atom_id res chain seq x y z
N MET A 1 12.65 6.18 63.76
CA MET A 1 12.15 7.14 62.74
C MET A 1 11.53 6.34 61.60
N PRO A 2 10.28 6.62 61.21
CA PRO A 2 9.57 5.83 60.21
C PRO A 2 10.22 5.99 58.83
N ARG A 3 10.39 4.87 58.12
CA ARG A 3 10.84 4.86 56.73
C ARG A 3 9.87 5.71 55.90
N GLN A 4 10.39 6.71 55.21
CA GLN A 4 9.62 7.43 54.19
C GLN A 4 8.99 6.40 53.24
N PRO A 5 7.70 6.55 52.89
CA PRO A 5 7.12 5.72 51.86
C PRO A 5 7.90 6.01 50.57
N ARG A 6 8.50 4.98 49.97
CA ARG A 6 8.94 5.04 48.58
C ARG A 6 7.69 5.40 47.78
N GLN A 7 7.62 6.62 47.26
CA GLN A 7 6.67 6.93 46.19
C GLN A 7 6.91 5.88 45.11
N ALA A 8 5.93 5.00 44.90
CA ALA A 8 5.94 4.14 43.74
C ALA A 8 5.99 5.08 42.53
N GLN A 9 7.14 5.15 41.87
CA GLN A 9 7.31 5.93 40.65
C GLN A 9 6.33 5.34 39.65
N VAL A 10 5.22 6.05 39.40
CA VAL A 10 4.24 5.63 38.41
C VAL A 10 5.01 5.46 37.10
N ALA A 11 5.00 4.25 36.54
CA ALA A 11 5.74 3.96 35.32
C ALA A 11 5.33 4.97 34.23
N GLU A 12 6.32 5.53 33.52
CA GLU A 12 6.08 6.47 32.41
C GLU A 12 5.16 5.80 31.37
N ARG A 13 4.05 6.47 31.03
CA ARG A 13 3.08 5.97 30.06
C ARG A 13 3.32 6.60 28.71
N HIS A 14 3.28 5.78 27.67
CA HIS A 14 3.50 6.21 26.30
C HIS A 14 2.21 6.18 25.49
N LEU A 15 2.03 7.20 24.65
CA LEU A 15 0.98 7.24 23.63
C LEU A 15 1.63 7.20 22.25
N CYS A 16 1.21 6.24 21.43
CA CYS A 16 1.54 6.16 20.01
C CYS A 16 0.24 6.23 19.22
N ILE A 17 0.14 7.19 18.29
CA ILE A 17 -0.91 7.18 17.28
C ILE A 17 -0.24 6.79 15.97
N HIS A 18 -0.77 5.77 15.29
CA HIS A 18 -0.34 5.35 13.97
C HIS A 18 -1.45 5.64 12.95
N GLY A 19 -1.13 6.43 11.94
CA GLY A 19 -2.03 6.70 10.81
C GLY A 19 -1.57 5.95 9.56
N HIS A 20 -2.45 5.11 9.02
CA HIS A 20 -2.24 4.41 7.75
C HIS A 20 -2.80 5.23 6.59
N PHE A 21 -1.95 5.85 5.76
CA PHE A 21 -2.38 6.72 4.67
C PHE A 21 -2.23 6.03 3.31
N TYR A 22 -3.33 5.83 2.60
CA TYR A 22 -3.31 5.07 1.36
C TYR A 22 -4.47 5.42 0.43
N GLN A 23 -4.16 5.52 -0.87
CA GLN A 23 -5.13 5.51 -1.95
C GLN A 23 -4.76 4.41 -2.95
N PRO A 24 -5.73 3.61 -3.43
CA PRO A 24 -5.42 2.60 -4.44
C PRO A 24 -4.85 3.22 -5.70
N LEU A 25 -4.18 2.39 -6.51
CA LEU A 25 -3.88 2.79 -7.89
C LEU A 25 -5.23 3.10 -8.56
N ARG A 26 -5.49 4.37 -8.85
CA ARG A 26 -6.69 4.88 -9.55
C ARG A 26 -6.40 5.31 -10.99
N VAL A 27 -5.13 5.25 -11.39
CA VAL A 27 -4.66 5.64 -12.71
C VAL A 27 -5.31 4.75 -13.77
N ASP A 28 -5.86 5.36 -14.82
CA ASP A 28 -6.30 4.64 -16.01
C ASP A 28 -5.09 3.93 -16.64
N PRO A 29 -5.08 2.59 -16.75
CA PRO A 29 -3.92 1.85 -17.23
C PRO A 29 -3.60 2.03 -18.71
N PHE A 30 -4.46 2.71 -19.47
CA PHE A 30 -4.23 3.11 -20.86
C PHE A 30 -4.01 4.61 -21.01
N GLY A 31 -4.59 5.41 -20.11
CA GLY A 31 -4.49 6.87 -20.12
C GLY A 31 -3.30 7.43 -19.34
N GLY A 32 -2.81 6.73 -18.32
CA GLY A 32 -1.71 7.18 -17.46
C GLY A 32 -2.11 8.26 -16.42
N GLU A 33 -3.38 8.68 -16.39
CA GLU A 33 -3.91 9.71 -15.50
C GLU A 33 -5.08 9.16 -14.66
N VAL A 34 -5.36 9.79 -13.52
CA VAL A 34 -6.55 9.47 -12.71
C VAL A 34 -7.79 10.09 -13.40
N PRO A 35 -8.81 9.30 -13.75
CA PRO A 35 -10.01 9.81 -14.40
C PRO A 35 -10.88 10.60 -13.41
N ASP A 36 -11.92 11.28 -13.94
CA ASP A 36 -12.92 11.90 -13.07
C ASP A 36 -13.74 10.80 -12.35
N GLU A 37 -13.93 10.93 -11.04
CA GLU A 37 -14.58 9.93 -10.19
C GLU A 37 -15.87 10.50 -9.56
N PRO A 38 -17.05 9.90 -9.84
CA PRO A 38 -18.30 10.31 -9.18
C PRO A 38 -18.20 10.21 -7.65
N GLY A 39 -18.66 11.26 -6.95
CA GLY A 39 -18.57 11.39 -5.50
C GLY A 39 -17.36 12.19 -4.99
N ALA A 40 -16.42 12.52 -5.88
CA ALA A 40 -15.27 13.36 -5.57
C ALA A 40 -15.58 14.87 -5.62
N GLU A 41 -16.81 15.26 -5.96
CA GLU A 41 -17.18 16.67 -6.12
C GLU A 41 -16.89 17.49 -4.85
N PRO A 42 -16.46 18.77 -4.98
CA PRO A 42 -16.26 19.53 -6.22
C PRO A 42 -14.93 19.24 -6.95
N TYR A 43 -14.15 18.25 -6.49
CA TYR A 43 -12.89 17.85 -7.11
C TYR A 43 -13.11 16.84 -8.22
N ARG A 44 -12.08 16.61 -9.04
CA ARG A 44 -12.19 15.69 -10.17
C ARG A 44 -12.14 14.23 -9.71
N ASN A 45 -11.32 13.92 -8.72
CA ASN A 45 -11.09 12.57 -8.23
C ASN A 45 -10.84 12.55 -6.72
N PHE A 46 -10.91 11.37 -6.11
CA PHE A 46 -10.76 11.22 -4.66
C PHE A 46 -9.36 11.56 -4.17
N ASN A 47 -8.30 11.40 -4.98
CA ASN A 47 -6.95 11.80 -4.56
C ASN A 47 -6.86 13.32 -4.33
N GLU A 48 -7.40 14.12 -5.25
CA GLU A 48 -7.48 15.59 -5.10
C GLU A 48 -8.31 15.99 -3.87
N LYS A 49 -9.48 15.37 -3.72
CA LYS A 49 -10.38 15.65 -2.59
C LYS A 49 -9.71 15.38 -1.25
N ILE A 50 -9.14 14.19 -1.09
CA ILE A 50 -8.57 13.73 0.18
C ILE A 50 -7.26 14.45 0.50
N ASP A 51 -6.47 14.84 -0.50
CA ASP A 51 -5.31 15.71 -0.27
C ASP A 51 -5.71 17.03 0.41
N VAL A 52 -6.76 17.68 -0.11
CA VAL A 52 -7.25 18.95 0.45
C VAL A 52 -7.88 18.76 1.83
N GLU A 53 -8.64 17.69 2.01
CA GLU A 53 -9.41 17.44 3.24
C GLU A 53 -8.56 16.83 4.36
N CYS A 54 -7.47 16.12 4.05
CA CYS A 54 -6.69 15.36 5.03
C CYS A 54 -5.17 15.58 4.93
N TYR A 55 -4.52 15.23 3.82
CA TYR A 55 -3.05 15.15 3.79
C TYR A 55 -2.39 16.52 3.98
N ARG A 56 -2.80 17.49 3.17
CA ARG A 56 -2.32 18.87 3.22
C ARG A 56 -2.55 19.54 4.57
N PRO A 57 -3.76 19.52 5.18
CA PRO A 57 -3.97 20.16 6.46
C PRO A 57 -3.20 19.48 7.60
N ASN A 58 -3.09 18.15 7.64
CA ASN A 58 -2.26 17.45 8.63
C ASN A 58 -0.77 17.77 8.48
N ALA A 59 -0.27 17.84 7.25
CA ALA A 59 1.12 18.25 6.97
C ALA A 59 1.39 19.71 7.39
N ARG A 60 0.43 20.62 7.15
CA ARG A 60 0.54 22.04 7.56
C ARG A 60 0.51 22.22 9.09
N LEU A 61 -0.32 21.46 9.79
CA LEU A 61 -0.41 21.48 11.25
C LEU A 61 0.79 20.79 11.93
N GLY A 62 1.62 20.07 11.17
CA GLY A 62 2.77 19.34 11.71
C GLY A 62 2.36 18.12 12.53
N ASN A 63 1.23 17.50 12.19
CA ASN A 63 0.74 16.28 12.84
C ASN A 63 1.64 15.09 12.51
N PHE A 64 2.08 14.97 11.25
CA PHE A 64 3.00 13.91 10.79
C PHE A 64 4.30 13.83 11.60
N ARG A 65 4.79 14.91 12.21
CA ARG A 65 6.00 14.89 13.06
C ARG A 65 5.77 14.18 14.41
N ARG A 66 4.51 14.07 14.84
CA ARG A 66 4.11 13.69 16.20
C ARG A 66 3.39 12.35 16.28
N ILE A 67 3.05 11.76 15.13
CA ILE A 67 2.47 10.43 15.01
C ILE A 67 3.50 9.47 14.42
N SER A 68 3.26 8.17 14.57
CA SER A 68 3.78 7.18 13.62
C SER A 68 2.88 7.17 12.38
N PHE A 69 3.42 6.87 11.21
CA PHE A 69 2.60 6.76 10.00
C PHE A 69 3.24 5.86 8.96
N ASP A 70 2.44 5.32 8.06
CA ASP A 70 2.89 4.88 6.74
C ASP A 70 2.14 5.66 5.66
N ILE A 71 2.78 5.83 4.50
CA ILE A 71 2.15 6.43 3.32
C ILE A 71 2.44 5.56 2.10
N GLY A 72 1.40 5.18 1.37
CA GLY A 72 1.50 4.16 0.33
C GLY A 72 2.20 4.61 -0.95
N PRO A 73 2.95 3.72 -1.63
CA PRO A 73 3.65 4.06 -2.88
C PRO A 73 2.78 4.65 -3.98
N THR A 74 1.53 4.19 -4.09
CA THR A 74 0.55 4.75 -5.03
C THR A 74 0.19 6.20 -4.70
N LEU A 75 0.13 6.54 -3.41
CA LEU A 75 -0.18 7.89 -2.92
C LEU A 75 1.05 8.80 -2.95
N THR A 76 2.24 8.34 -2.57
CA THR A 76 3.50 9.10 -2.69
C THR A 76 3.78 9.43 -4.16
N SER A 77 3.61 8.46 -5.07
CA SER A 77 3.73 8.67 -6.51
C SER A 77 2.78 9.77 -7.00
N TRP A 78 1.52 9.74 -6.57
CA TRP A 78 0.54 10.77 -6.94
C TRP A 78 0.90 12.15 -6.34
N LEU A 79 1.18 12.22 -5.04
CA LEU A 79 1.56 13.48 -4.38
C LEU A 79 2.83 14.09 -4.98
N SER A 80 3.81 13.27 -5.36
CA SER A 80 5.05 13.76 -5.97
C SER A 80 4.82 14.56 -7.25
N LYS A 81 3.75 14.24 -7.99
CA LYS A 81 3.37 14.90 -9.25
C LYS A 81 2.36 16.03 -9.05
N HIS A 82 1.41 15.86 -8.13
CA HIS A 82 0.24 16.74 -8.01
C HIS A 82 0.27 17.68 -6.78
N ASP A 83 0.92 17.30 -5.67
CA ASP A 83 1.17 18.18 -4.52
C ASP A 83 2.52 17.86 -3.84
N ALA A 84 3.61 18.10 -4.58
CA ALA A 84 4.97 17.83 -4.11
C ALA A 84 5.33 18.64 -2.86
N HIS A 85 4.64 19.76 -2.61
CA HIS A 85 4.85 20.56 -1.40
C HIS A 85 4.30 19.86 -0.15
N THR A 86 3.11 19.24 -0.24
CA THR A 86 2.57 18.41 0.85
C THR A 86 3.47 17.20 1.11
N LEU A 87 3.89 16.46 0.07
CA LEU A 87 4.82 15.33 0.24
C LEU A 87 6.13 15.75 0.92
N ARG A 88 6.77 16.85 0.49
CA ARG A 88 8.00 17.36 1.11
C ARG A 88 7.83 17.68 2.60
N ARG A 89 6.66 18.16 3.02
CA ARG A 89 6.38 18.41 4.45
C ARG A 89 6.25 17.12 5.26
N ILE A 90 5.63 16.10 4.67
CA ILE A 90 5.51 14.78 5.29
C ILE A 90 6.90 14.14 5.45
N VAL A 91 7.72 14.16 4.39
CA VAL A 91 9.11 13.66 4.43
C VAL A 91 9.94 14.41 5.49
N ARG A 92 9.88 15.74 5.48
CA ARG A 92 10.58 16.58 6.48
C ARG A 92 10.17 16.25 7.92
N ALA A 93 8.92 15.87 8.15
CA ALA A 93 8.47 15.48 9.47
C ALA A 93 9.17 14.20 9.99
N ASP A 94 9.49 13.27 9.09
CA ASP A 94 10.31 12.09 9.39
C ASP A 94 11.79 12.45 9.56
N GLU A 95 12.34 13.29 8.69
CA GLU A 95 13.72 13.79 8.81
C GLU A 95 13.96 14.48 10.16
N GLU A 96 13.01 15.31 10.62
CA GLU A 96 13.08 15.96 11.93
C GLU A 96 13.08 14.95 13.08
N ASN A 97 12.36 13.83 12.95
CA ASN A 97 12.42 12.73 13.92
C ASN A 97 13.78 12.02 13.88
N VAL A 98 14.34 11.79 12.69
CA VAL A 98 15.69 11.24 12.55
C VAL A 98 16.74 12.15 13.17
N LEU A 99 16.63 13.47 13.02
CA LEU A 99 17.56 14.42 13.63
C LEU A 99 17.44 14.46 15.17
N GLU A 100 16.21 14.46 15.69
CA GLU A 100 15.96 14.57 17.13
C GLU A 100 16.23 13.26 17.88
N PHE A 101 15.75 12.15 17.33
CA PHE A 101 15.78 10.86 17.99
C PHE A 101 16.80 9.91 17.38
N GLY A 102 17.36 10.16 16.20
CA GLY A 102 18.18 9.21 15.42
C GLY A 102 17.39 8.07 14.77
N ARG A 103 16.04 8.14 14.83
CA ARG A 103 15.09 7.20 14.23
C ARG A 103 13.93 8.00 13.65
N GLY A 104 13.46 7.60 12.47
CA GLY A 104 12.27 8.20 11.88
C GLY A 104 10.98 7.62 12.45
N ASN A 105 9.87 8.27 12.14
CA ASN A 105 8.52 7.90 12.55
C ASN A 105 7.65 7.37 11.40
N ALA A 106 8.14 7.41 10.17
CA ALA A 106 7.53 6.80 9.00
C ALA A 106 7.90 5.32 8.85
N MET A 107 6.91 4.52 8.42
CA MET A 107 7.00 3.11 8.06
C MET A 107 6.75 2.94 6.56
N ALA A 108 7.33 1.88 5.96
CA ALA A 108 6.99 1.50 4.59
C ALA A 108 5.67 0.71 4.54
N GLN A 109 5.16 0.44 3.34
CA GLN A 109 4.12 -0.55 3.10
C GLN A 109 4.35 -1.26 1.75
N PRO A 110 3.79 -2.46 1.53
CA PRO A 110 3.85 -3.14 0.24
C PRO A 110 3.22 -2.32 -0.89
N TYR A 111 3.83 -2.34 -2.07
CA TYR A 111 3.63 -1.31 -3.11
C TYR A 111 2.18 -1.08 -3.56
N HIS A 112 1.43 -2.14 -3.86
CA HIS A 112 0.03 -2.03 -4.31
C HIS A 112 -0.98 -2.34 -3.19
N HIS A 113 -0.55 -2.33 -1.93
CA HIS A 113 -1.41 -2.70 -0.79
C HIS A 113 -2.09 -4.07 -0.99
N THR A 114 -1.32 -5.06 -1.46
CA THR A 114 -1.78 -6.44 -1.67
C THR A 114 -1.89 -7.19 -0.34
N ILE A 115 -2.95 -7.98 -0.16
CA ILE A 115 -3.07 -8.91 0.98
C ILE A 115 -2.00 -9.99 0.87
N LEU A 116 -0.85 -9.75 1.50
CA LEU A 116 0.36 -10.55 1.31
C LEU A 116 0.16 -12.04 1.58
N PRO A 117 -0.51 -12.48 2.65
CA PRO A 117 -0.70 -13.93 2.88
C PRO A 117 -1.50 -14.65 1.78
N LEU A 118 -2.21 -13.92 0.91
CA LEU A 118 -2.90 -14.50 -0.25
C LEU A 118 -2.05 -14.47 -1.53
N ALA A 119 -0.88 -13.86 -1.50
CA ALA A 119 0.04 -13.77 -2.61
C ALA A 119 1.05 -14.92 -2.59
N THR A 120 1.62 -15.24 -3.76
CA THR A 120 2.75 -16.18 -3.82
C THR A 120 3.95 -15.59 -3.11
N ARG A 121 4.87 -16.43 -2.61
CA ARG A 121 6.13 -15.97 -2.02
C ARG A 121 6.84 -14.94 -2.90
N ARG A 122 6.94 -15.21 -4.21
CA ARG A 122 7.59 -14.30 -5.17
C ARG A 122 6.89 -12.93 -5.24
N ASP A 123 5.57 -12.92 -5.27
CA ASP A 123 4.79 -11.68 -5.29
C ASP A 123 4.93 -10.91 -3.97
N LYS A 124 4.97 -11.60 -2.82
CA LYS A 124 5.28 -10.97 -1.52
C LYS A 124 6.63 -10.25 -1.58
N GLU A 125 7.65 -10.92 -2.10
CA GLU A 125 8.99 -10.35 -2.24
C GLU A 125 9.00 -9.12 -3.15
N ILE A 126 8.36 -9.17 -4.32
CA ILE A 126 8.25 -8.03 -5.24
C ILE A 126 7.53 -6.86 -4.57
N GLN A 127 6.38 -7.09 -3.93
CA GLN A 127 5.62 -6.02 -3.28
C GLN A 127 6.41 -5.34 -2.15
N VAL A 128 7.16 -6.12 -1.36
CA VAL A 128 7.99 -5.60 -0.26
C VAL A 128 9.23 -4.89 -0.80
N ASP A 129 9.92 -5.46 -1.79
CA ASP A 129 11.10 -4.85 -2.42
C ASP A 129 10.74 -3.51 -3.07
N TRP A 130 9.62 -3.44 -3.79
CA TRP A 130 9.12 -2.20 -4.39
C TRP A 130 8.69 -1.18 -3.32
N GLY A 131 8.03 -1.62 -2.25
CA GLY A 131 7.64 -0.74 -1.13
C GLY A 131 8.83 -0.15 -0.38
N ILE A 132 9.91 -0.93 -0.20
CA ILE A 132 11.17 -0.46 0.39
C ILE A 132 11.85 0.54 -0.55
N ALA A 133 11.89 0.26 -1.85
CA ALA A 133 12.50 1.16 -2.83
C ALA A 133 11.78 2.52 -2.89
N ASP A 134 10.44 2.52 -2.88
CA ASP A 134 9.64 3.76 -2.82
C ASP A 134 9.93 4.55 -1.54
N PHE A 135 9.92 3.87 -0.40
CA PHE A 135 10.25 4.49 0.88
C PHE A 135 11.64 5.11 0.87
N GLN A 136 12.66 4.38 0.41
CA GLN A 136 14.04 4.87 0.34
C GLN A 136 14.18 6.06 -0.60
N HIS A 137 13.48 6.04 -1.74
CA HIS A 137 13.50 7.14 -2.71
C HIS A 137 12.95 8.43 -2.12
N HIS A 138 11.84 8.36 -1.38
CA HIS A 138 11.18 9.55 -0.84
C HIS A 138 11.73 10.01 0.51
N PHE A 139 12.11 9.08 1.40
CA PHE A 139 12.54 9.39 2.78
C PHE A 139 14.07 9.37 2.95
N GLY A 140 14.84 8.96 1.94
CA GLY A 140 16.31 9.01 1.97
C GLY A 140 16.98 8.05 2.97
N ARG A 141 16.23 7.09 3.54
CA ARG A 141 16.72 6.11 4.51
C ARG A 141 16.00 4.76 4.36
N PRO A 142 16.59 3.63 4.81
CA PRO A 142 15.85 2.37 4.88
C PRO A 142 14.69 2.46 5.90
N PRO A 143 13.55 1.81 5.62
CA PRO A 143 12.46 1.67 6.59
C PRO A 143 12.85 0.72 7.72
N GLN A 144 12.40 1.03 8.94
CA GLN A 144 12.62 0.18 10.11
C GLN A 144 11.43 -0.74 10.38
N GLY A 145 10.23 -0.27 10.04
CA GLY A 145 8.99 -1.01 10.15
C GLY A 145 8.22 -0.97 8.83
N MET A 146 7.30 -1.90 8.67
CA MET A 146 6.39 -1.95 7.52
C MET A 146 4.96 -2.23 7.97
N TRP A 147 4.01 -1.41 7.51
CA TRP A 147 2.59 -1.64 7.69
C TRP A 147 2.13 -2.71 6.70
N LEU A 148 1.52 -3.78 7.21
CA LEU A 148 0.97 -4.84 6.38
C LEU A 148 -0.42 -4.43 5.89
N PRO A 149 -0.77 -4.61 4.60
CA PRO A 149 -2.09 -4.26 4.09
C PRO A 149 -3.19 -4.97 4.87
N GLU A 150 -4.09 -4.20 5.47
CA GLU A 150 -5.15 -4.68 6.37
C GLU A 150 -4.64 -5.44 7.61
N THR A 151 -3.40 -5.15 8.02
CA THR A 151 -2.60 -5.92 8.97
C THR A 151 -2.58 -7.42 8.67
N ALA A 152 -2.81 -7.83 7.41
CA ALA A 152 -2.93 -9.22 7.04
C ALA A 152 -1.60 -9.95 7.20
N VAL A 153 -1.56 -11.00 8.05
CA VAL A 153 -0.31 -11.61 8.50
C VAL A 153 -0.30 -13.14 8.42
N ASP A 154 0.84 -13.70 8.05
CA ASP A 154 1.25 -15.10 8.19
C ASP A 154 2.78 -15.15 8.45
N LEU A 155 3.33 -16.31 8.84
CA LEU A 155 4.76 -16.42 9.15
C LEU A 155 5.63 -16.18 7.91
N GLU A 156 5.19 -16.64 6.73
CA GLU A 156 5.94 -16.42 5.49
C GLU A 156 6.06 -14.93 5.15
N THR A 157 5.02 -14.13 5.39
CA THR A 157 5.04 -12.67 5.20
C THR A 157 6.02 -12.02 6.18
N LEU A 158 5.97 -12.39 7.45
CA LEU A 158 6.92 -11.88 8.45
C LEU A 158 8.37 -12.28 8.12
N GLU A 159 8.58 -13.47 7.56
CA GLU A 159 9.88 -13.93 7.05
C GLU A 159 10.36 -13.06 5.87
N VAL A 160 9.49 -12.78 4.88
CA VAL A 160 9.82 -11.86 3.77
C VAL A 160 10.30 -10.51 4.30
N LEU A 161 9.58 -9.95 5.29
CA LEU A 161 9.91 -8.68 5.91
C LEU A 161 11.28 -8.72 6.61
N ALA A 162 11.50 -9.72 7.46
CA ALA A 162 12.72 -9.85 8.25
C ALA A 162 13.97 -10.07 7.37
N GLU A 163 13.86 -10.83 6.29
CA GLU A 163 14.95 -11.00 5.31
C GLU A 163 15.39 -9.69 4.66
N ARG A 164 14.47 -8.72 4.53
CA ARG A 164 14.72 -7.40 3.93
C ARG A 164 15.06 -6.33 4.96
N GLY A 165 15.35 -6.74 6.20
CA GLY A 165 15.79 -5.86 7.28
C GLY A 165 14.67 -5.07 7.95
N ILE A 166 13.40 -5.37 7.66
CA ILE A 166 12.28 -4.81 8.42
C ILE A 166 12.28 -5.42 9.82
N ARG A 167 12.25 -4.55 10.84
CA ARG A 167 12.43 -4.94 12.24
C ARG A 167 11.12 -5.08 13.01
N PHE A 168 10.06 -4.41 12.57
CA PHE A 168 8.78 -4.49 13.26
C PHE A 168 7.55 -4.24 12.35
N THR A 169 6.39 -4.67 12.84
CA THR A 169 5.06 -4.32 12.30
C THR A 169 4.08 -4.05 13.45
N ILE A 170 2.88 -3.56 13.11
CA ILE A 170 1.76 -3.35 14.04
C ILE A 170 0.65 -4.34 13.69
N LEU A 171 0.09 -4.99 14.71
CA LEU A 171 -1.00 -5.96 14.57
C LEU A 171 -2.14 -5.65 15.54
N ALA A 172 -3.31 -6.25 15.30
CA ALA A 172 -4.39 -6.28 16.28
C ALA A 172 -4.13 -7.36 17.33
N PRO A 173 -4.60 -7.19 18.59
CA PRO A 173 -4.41 -8.19 19.64
C PRO A 173 -4.89 -9.60 19.25
N HIS A 174 -6.05 -9.72 18.58
CA HIS A 174 -6.60 -11.01 18.15
C HIS A 174 -5.76 -11.75 17.10
N GLN A 175 -4.74 -11.10 16.54
CA GLN A 175 -3.81 -11.70 15.59
C GLN A 175 -2.64 -12.41 16.27
N ALA A 176 -2.63 -12.48 17.61
CA ALA A 176 -1.67 -13.22 18.39
C ALA A 176 -2.35 -14.09 19.45
N VAL A 177 -1.73 -15.23 19.75
CA VAL A 177 -2.20 -16.17 20.77
C VAL A 177 -2.18 -15.47 22.13
N GLY A 178 -3.29 -15.59 22.87
CA GLY A 178 -3.46 -14.93 24.18
C GLY A 178 -3.83 -13.44 24.10
N GLN A 179 -3.94 -12.87 22.89
CA GLN A 179 -4.34 -11.47 22.66
C GLN A 179 -3.53 -10.45 23.47
N PRO A 180 -2.18 -10.46 23.34
CA PRO A 180 -1.30 -9.59 24.10
C PRO A 180 -1.60 -8.12 23.83
N VAL A 181 -1.40 -7.31 24.87
CA VAL A 181 -1.53 -5.85 24.85
C VAL A 181 -0.18 -5.15 25.01
N VAL A 182 0.91 -5.92 25.00
CA VAL A 182 2.29 -5.46 25.11
C VAL A 182 3.09 -5.91 23.88
N PRO A 183 4.09 -5.13 23.43
CA PRO A 183 4.94 -5.55 22.33
C PRO A 183 5.67 -6.86 22.62
N GLY A 184 5.86 -7.66 21.58
CA GLY A 184 6.60 -8.91 21.65
C GLY A 184 7.47 -9.16 20.42
N ARG A 185 8.07 -10.34 20.38
CA ARG A 185 8.94 -10.81 19.30
C ARG A 185 8.43 -12.15 18.78
N VAL A 186 8.21 -12.22 17.47
CA VAL A 186 7.85 -13.45 16.78
C VAL A 186 9.13 -14.13 16.31
N SER A 187 9.31 -15.39 16.69
CA SER A 187 10.38 -16.25 16.16
C SER A 187 9.97 -16.80 14.80
N LEU A 188 10.85 -16.71 13.82
CA LEU A 188 10.58 -17.08 12.43
C LEU A 188 11.29 -18.38 12.05
N PRO A 189 10.80 -19.13 11.04
CA PRO A 189 11.39 -20.41 10.64
C PRO A 189 12.88 -20.35 10.30
N SER A 190 13.39 -19.22 9.80
CA SER A 190 14.82 -19.04 9.53
C SER A 190 15.71 -18.85 10.77
N GLY A 191 15.12 -18.75 11.96
CA GLY A 191 15.81 -18.34 13.20
C GLY A 191 15.93 -16.82 13.35
N ARG A 192 15.48 -16.03 12.37
CA ARG A 192 15.26 -14.58 12.56
C ARG A 192 14.11 -14.34 13.54
N GLY A 193 13.98 -13.09 13.98
CA GLY A 193 12.77 -12.68 14.69
C GLY A 193 12.42 -11.25 14.39
N ILE A 194 11.13 -10.96 14.41
CA ILE A 194 10.56 -9.64 14.12
C ILE A 194 9.72 -9.16 15.31
N SER A 195 9.81 -7.88 15.65
CA SER A 195 9.00 -7.31 16.72
C SER A 195 7.58 -7.01 16.22
N VAL A 196 6.59 -7.24 17.07
CA VAL A 196 5.19 -6.90 16.82
C VAL A 196 4.69 -6.01 17.95
N LEU A 197 4.05 -4.89 17.59
CA LEU A 197 3.33 -4.05 18.53
C LEU A 197 1.83 -4.24 18.32
N PHE A 198 1.06 -4.16 19.40
CA PHE A 198 -0.38 -4.32 19.37
C PHE A 198 -1.07 -2.99 19.62
N TYR A 199 -2.02 -2.62 18.77
CA TYR A 199 -2.88 -1.47 19.03
C TYR A 199 -4.01 -1.84 20.00
N ASP A 200 -4.55 -0.83 20.67
CA ASP A 200 -5.74 -0.92 21.49
C ASP A 200 -6.98 -0.94 20.59
N ALA A 201 -7.63 -2.11 20.50
CA ALA A 201 -8.73 -2.32 19.57
C ALA A 201 -9.95 -1.46 19.87
N ASP A 202 -10.31 -1.30 21.14
CA ASP A 202 -11.49 -0.54 21.55
C ASP A 202 -11.28 0.96 21.35
N LEU A 203 -10.11 1.47 21.69
CA LEU A 203 -9.76 2.87 21.44
C LEU A 203 -9.64 3.17 19.96
N SER A 204 -9.04 2.26 19.18
CA SER A 204 -8.91 2.44 17.73
C SER A 204 -10.27 2.44 17.04
N ASN A 205 -11.18 1.54 17.44
CA ASN A 205 -12.57 1.54 16.96
C ASN A 205 -13.32 2.81 17.37
N SER A 206 -13.15 3.28 18.60
CA SER A 206 -13.78 4.52 19.08
C SER A 206 -13.31 5.72 18.25
N VAL A 207 -12.00 5.82 18.00
CA VAL A 207 -11.42 6.87 17.16
C VAL A 207 -11.96 6.80 15.72
N ALA A 208 -12.05 5.60 15.15
CA ALA A 208 -12.49 5.41 13.77
C ALA A 208 -14.00 5.66 13.54
N PHE A 209 -14.86 5.19 14.45
CA PHE A 209 -16.30 5.08 14.20
C PHE A 209 -17.20 5.86 15.17
N ASP A 210 -16.70 6.29 16.33
CA ASP A 210 -17.44 7.17 17.23
C ASP A 210 -17.00 8.62 17.02
N ALA A 211 -17.78 9.35 16.21
CA ALA A 211 -17.50 10.74 15.91
C ALA A 211 -17.41 11.61 17.18
N ALA A 212 -18.15 11.28 18.24
CA ALA A 212 -18.17 12.03 19.49
C ALA A 212 -16.91 11.82 20.33
N ALA A 213 -16.19 10.71 20.13
CA ALA A 213 -14.93 10.44 20.82
C ALA A 213 -13.83 11.45 20.40
N THR A 214 -13.85 11.91 19.14
CA THR A 214 -12.80 12.74 18.55
C THR A 214 -13.18 14.22 18.40
N GLU A 215 -14.25 14.69 19.05
CA GLU A 215 -14.65 16.09 19.03
C GLU A 215 -13.78 16.97 19.94
N ASP A 216 -13.37 16.44 21.10
CA ASP A 216 -12.62 17.18 22.12
C ASP A 216 -11.43 16.35 22.60
N ALA A 217 -10.22 16.81 22.28
CA ALA A 217 -8.97 16.15 22.63
C ALA A 217 -8.69 16.09 24.14
N ARG A 218 -9.18 17.07 24.92
CA ARG A 218 -9.05 17.06 26.38
C ARG A 218 -9.98 16.01 26.98
N ARG A 219 -11.23 15.94 26.52
CA ARG A 219 -12.16 14.89 26.92
C ARG A 219 -11.61 13.52 26.53
N PHE A 220 -11.10 13.37 25.31
CA PHE A 220 -10.49 12.12 24.85
C PHE A 220 -9.34 11.69 25.76
N ALA A 221 -8.40 12.58 26.05
CA ALA A 221 -7.25 12.27 26.89
C ALA A 221 -7.62 11.92 28.35
N LEU A 222 -8.70 12.51 28.90
CA LEU A 222 -9.12 12.25 30.28
C LEU A 222 -10.05 11.03 30.42
N SER A 223 -10.93 10.80 29.44
CA SER A 223 -12.01 9.81 29.53
C SER A 223 -11.74 8.54 28.76
N PHE A 224 -10.94 8.59 27.67
CA PHE A 224 -10.67 7.43 26.83
C PHE A 224 -9.28 6.85 27.10
N LEU A 225 -8.23 7.68 27.15
CA LEU A 225 -6.87 7.17 27.35
C LEU A 225 -6.60 6.62 28.77
N ARG A 226 -7.34 7.08 29.79
CA ARG A 226 -7.07 6.73 31.20
C ARG A 226 -7.82 5.50 31.72
N THR A 227 -8.45 4.71 30.85
CA THR A 227 -9.32 3.60 31.25
C THR A 227 -8.58 2.35 31.73
N ASP A 228 -7.34 2.12 31.28
CA ASP A 228 -6.51 1.00 31.73
C ASP A 228 -5.20 1.51 32.36
N ILE A 229 -5.08 1.40 33.68
CA ILE A 229 -4.02 2.03 34.46
C ILE A 229 -2.67 1.29 34.43
N ASP A 230 -2.64 0.06 33.93
CA ASP A 230 -1.45 -0.79 33.98
C ASP A 230 -0.70 -0.90 32.64
N ARG A 231 -1.28 -0.38 31.54
CA ARG A 231 -0.61 -0.36 30.22
C ARG A 231 0.46 0.73 30.15
N ARG A 232 1.69 0.31 29.83
CA ARG A 232 2.84 1.22 29.58
C ARG A 232 2.79 1.89 28.20
N LEU A 233 2.24 1.21 27.19
CA LEU A 233 2.03 1.74 25.85
C LEU A 233 0.55 1.68 25.50
N VAL A 234 -0.01 2.83 25.13
CA VAL A 234 -1.28 2.91 24.43
C VAL A 234 -0.97 3.21 22.97
N LEU A 235 -1.21 2.24 22.10
CA LEU A 235 -1.05 2.39 20.66
C LEU A 235 -2.43 2.44 20.01
N ILE A 236 -2.73 3.50 19.29
CA ILE A 236 -3.96 3.63 18.49
C ILE A 236 -3.55 3.52 17.03
N ALA A 237 -4.21 2.66 16.26
CA ALA A 237 -3.98 2.52 14.82
C ALA A 237 -5.29 2.74 14.06
N SER A 238 -5.27 3.60 13.05
CA SER A 238 -6.43 3.90 12.22
C SER A 238 -6.02 4.22 10.79
N ASP A 239 -6.98 4.18 9.86
CA ASP A 239 -6.82 4.89 8.59
C ASP A 239 -6.49 6.36 8.88
N GLY A 240 -5.50 6.89 8.18
CA GLY A 240 -5.00 8.25 8.37
C GLY A 240 -5.99 9.29 7.82
N GLU A 241 -6.74 8.92 6.78
CA GLU A 241 -7.83 9.69 6.17
C GLU A 241 -8.95 10.02 7.16
N LEU A 242 -8.99 9.36 8.32
CA LEU A 242 -9.85 9.71 9.44
C LEU A 242 -9.70 11.17 9.85
N TYR A 243 -8.47 11.66 9.93
CA TYR A 243 -8.14 12.97 10.48
C TYR A 243 -8.39 14.08 9.45
N GLY A 244 -9.63 14.25 9.03
CA GLY A 244 -10.07 15.30 8.11
C GLY A 244 -11.08 14.81 7.07
N HIS A 245 -10.77 13.76 6.31
CA HIS A 245 -11.62 13.30 5.21
C HIS A 245 -12.85 12.52 5.70
N HIS A 246 -12.65 11.46 6.50
CA HIS A 246 -13.80 10.69 7.02
C HIS A 246 -14.50 11.40 8.17
N GLN A 247 -13.75 12.17 8.96
CA GLN A 247 -14.30 13.01 10.03
C GLN A 247 -13.76 14.44 9.89
N PRO A 248 -14.58 15.41 9.46
CA PRO A 248 -14.15 16.79 9.27
C PRO A 248 -13.55 17.40 10.54
N GLU A 249 -12.51 18.22 10.37
CA GLU A 249 -11.79 18.96 11.43
C GLU A 249 -10.99 18.09 12.43
N ARG A 250 -10.93 16.76 12.23
CA ARG A 250 -10.21 15.85 13.15
C ARG A 250 -8.70 15.99 13.07
N GLU A 251 -8.15 16.68 12.08
CA GLU A 251 -6.76 17.12 12.08
C GLU A 251 -6.46 18.10 13.23
N ARG A 252 -7.46 18.90 13.66
CA ARG A 252 -7.33 19.86 14.77
C ARG A 252 -7.44 19.17 16.12
N PHE A 253 -8.36 18.22 16.23
CA PHE A 253 -8.43 17.29 17.35
C PHE A 253 -7.07 16.59 17.55
N LEU A 254 -6.55 15.98 16.49
CA LEU A 254 -5.26 15.28 16.53
C LEU A 254 -4.14 16.23 16.96
N ARG A 255 -4.12 17.45 16.41
CA ARG A 255 -3.15 18.48 16.78
C ARG A 255 -3.20 18.82 18.27
N ASP A 256 -4.38 19.07 18.83
CA ASP A 256 -4.51 19.39 20.26
C ASP A 256 -4.10 18.22 21.14
N LEU A 257 -4.54 17.01 20.78
CA LEU A 257 -4.21 15.78 21.51
C LEU A 257 -2.69 15.61 21.63
N LEU A 258 -1.99 15.76 20.50
CA LEU A 258 -0.54 15.55 20.43
C LEU A 258 0.28 16.70 21.04
N VAL A 259 -0.21 17.94 21.03
CA VAL A 259 0.57 19.08 21.54
C VAL A 259 0.31 19.34 23.01
N ARG A 260 -0.91 19.10 23.49
CA ARG A 260 -1.35 19.53 24.82
C ARG A 260 -1.99 18.39 25.61
N SER A 261 -3.07 17.81 25.10
CA SER A 261 -3.98 17.04 25.93
C SER A 261 -3.40 15.71 26.41
N ALA A 262 -2.63 14.99 25.58
CA ALA A 262 -1.95 13.75 25.98
C ALA A 262 -0.94 13.99 27.11
N SER A 263 -0.07 15.00 26.97
CA SER A 263 0.93 15.34 27.99
C SER A 263 0.30 15.74 29.33
N ARG A 264 -0.79 16.52 29.30
CA ARG A 264 -1.56 16.90 30.50
C ARG A 264 -2.27 15.72 31.16
N ALA A 265 -2.58 14.68 30.39
CA ALA A 265 -3.11 13.42 30.90
C ALA A 265 -2.01 12.45 31.38
N GLY A 266 -0.73 12.85 31.33
CA GLY A 266 0.41 12.06 31.83
C GLY A 266 1.02 11.11 30.80
N PHE A 267 0.75 11.29 29.51
CA PHE A 267 1.34 10.48 28.44
C PHE A 267 2.52 11.19 27.77
N LYS A 268 3.59 10.44 27.57
CA LYS A 268 4.70 10.81 26.69
C LYS A 268 4.42 10.30 25.28
N LEU A 269 4.49 11.17 24.28
CA LEU A 269 4.36 10.73 22.89
C LEU A 269 5.54 9.85 22.48
N THR A 270 5.28 8.82 21.70
CA THR A 270 6.29 7.95 21.13
C THR A 270 5.88 7.45 19.74
N THR A 271 6.80 6.74 19.10
CA THR A 271 6.60 5.99 17.86
C THR A 271 7.02 4.55 18.10
N PRO A 272 6.61 3.58 17.26
CA PRO A 272 7.04 2.19 17.43
C PRO A 272 8.56 2.03 17.45
N ALA A 273 9.28 2.76 16.58
CA ALA A 273 10.74 2.73 16.52
C ALA A 273 11.39 3.27 17.80
N ASN A 274 10.90 4.40 18.32
CA ASN A 274 11.42 4.98 19.57
C ASN A 274 11.08 4.09 20.77
N TYR A 275 9.84 3.60 20.85
CA TYR A 275 9.42 2.73 21.95
C TYR A 275 10.21 1.43 22.01
N LEU A 276 10.39 0.73 20.89
CA LEU A 276 11.16 -0.52 20.84
C LEU A 276 12.65 -0.31 21.11
N HIS A 277 13.18 0.88 20.82
CA HIS A 277 14.56 1.24 21.14
C HIS A 277 14.74 1.48 22.65
N ASP A 278 13.85 2.26 23.25
CA ASP A 278 13.96 2.66 24.66
C ASP A 278 13.52 1.55 25.62
N LEU A 279 12.57 0.72 25.19
CA LEU A 279 11.95 -0.36 25.96
C LEU A 279 11.91 -1.65 25.12
N PRO A 280 13.07 -2.26 24.82
CA PRO A 280 13.13 -3.48 24.03
C PRO A 280 12.44 -4.63 24.76
N THR A 281 11.67 -5.41 24.01
CA THR A 281 10.97 -6.60 24.50
C THR A 281 11.61 -7.86 23.93
N SER A 282 11.79 -8.88 24.79
CA SER A 282 12.18 -10.24 24.39
C SER A 282 11.03 -11.25 24.56
N GLU A 283 9.85 -10.77 24.95
CA GLU A 283 8.66 -11.61 25.13
C GLU A 283 8.30 -12.30 23.82
N GLN A 284 8.21 -13.62 23.85
CA GLN A 284 7.87 -14.40 22.66
C GLN A 284 6.37 -14.32 22.41
N VAL A 285 6.01 -14.04 21.16
CA VAL A 285 4.62 -14.01 20.72
C VAL A 285 4.44 -14.95 19.55
N GLU A 286 3.39 -15.74 19.61
CA GLU A 286 2.90 -16.57 18.51
C GLU A 286 1.76 -15.85 17.80
N ILE A 287 1.85 -15.70 16.48
CA ILE A 287 0.79 -15.10 15.68
C ILE A 287 -0.28 -16.13 15.30
N VAL A 288 -1.51 -15.68 15.14
CA VAL A 288 -2.57 -16.43 14.47
C VAL A 288 -2.48 -16.12 12.98
N GLU A 289 -2.03 -17.10 12.18
CA GLU A 289 -1.84 -16.91 10.74
C GLU A 289 -3.15 -16.65 9.99
N ASN A 290 -3.04 -15.98 8.84
CA ASN A 290 -4.16 -15.66 7.97
C ASN A 290 -5.28 -14.87 8.67
N THR A 291 -4.87 -13.94 9.54
CA THR A 291 -5.74 -12.96 10.20
C THR A 291 -5.50 -11.56 9.66
N SER A 292 -6.40 -10.63 9.97
CA SER A 292 -6.36 -9.21 9.58
C SER A 292 -7.07 -8.37 10.64
N TRP A 293 -6.87 -7.05 10.64
CA TRP A 293 -7.56 -6.16 11.57
C TRP A 293 -9.05 -5.97 11.28
N SER A 294 -9.46 -6.08 10.01
CA SER A 294 -10.77 -5.63 9.51
C SER A 294 -11.70 -6.78 9.15
N CYS A 295 -11.34 -8.03 9.49
CA CYS A 295 -12.17 -9.22 9.26
C CYS A 295 -11.97 -10.28 10.36
N ALA A 296 -13.04 -10.58 11.11
CA ALA A 296 -13.05 -11.62 12.14
C ALA A 296 -13.01 -13.06 11.58
N HIS A 297 -13.20 -13.22 10.27
CA HIS A 297 -13.23 -14.53 9.59
C HIS A 297 -11.90 -14.84 8.87
N GLY A 298 -10.79 -14.41 9.47
CA GLY A 298 -9.47 -14.45 8.84
C GLY A 298 -9.43 -13.60 7.57
N LEU A 299 -8.85 -14.13 6.49
CA LEU A 299 -8.77 -13.42 5.20
C LEU A 299 -9.98 -13.64 4.28
N ALA A 300 -11.10 -14.16 4.81
CA ALA A 300 -12.27 -14.49 3.99
C ALA A 300 -12.80 -13.29 3.20
N ARG A 301 -12.78 -12.08 3.77
CA ARG A 301 -13.24 -10.83 3.13
C ARG A 301 -12.63 -10.63 1.74
N TRP A 302 -11.36 -10.97 1.54
CA TRP A 302 -10.64 -10.74 0.26
C TRP A 302 -10.57 -11.95 -0.67
N LYS A 303 -11.05 -13.13 -0.24
CA LYS A 303 -10.93 -14.38 -1.02
C LYS A 303 -12.27 -15.01 -1.39
N ARG A 304 -13.31 -14.83 -0.58
CA ARG A 304 -14.60 -15.52 -0.74
C ARG A 304 -15.75 -14.71 -0.15
N ASN A 305 -16.96 -15.26 -0.22
CA ASN A 305 -18.10 -14.67 0.48
C ASN A 305 -17.82 -14.61 1.99
N CYS A 306 -18.10 -13.48 2.62
CA CYS A 306 -17.80 -13.21 4.02
C CYS A 306 -18.92 -12.37 4.64
N ALA A 307 -19.35 -12.69 5.86
CA ALA A 307 -20.41 -11.95 6.56
C ALA A 307 -20.03 -10.50 6.89
N CYS A 308 -18.74 -10.16 6.82
CA CYS A 308 -18.26 -8.78 6.98
C CYS A 308 -18.52 -7.89 5.75
N THR A 309 -19.07 -8.45 4.67
CA THR A 309 -19.42 -7.77 3.44
C THR A 309 -20.92 -7.90 3.22
N GLU A 310 -21.61 -6.79 2.92
CA GLU A 310 -23.04 -6.79 2.65
C GLU A 310 -23.37 -7.65 1.41
N GLY A 311 -24.51 -8.36 1.43
CA GLY A 311 -25.04 -9.06 0.26
C GLY A 311 -24.25 -10.31 -0.15
N ASP A 312 -24.24 -10.62 -1.45
CA ASP A 312 -23.59 -11.83 -1.99
C ASP A 312 -22.19 -11.51 -2.57
N GLY A 313 -21.17 -11.81 -1.78
CA GLY A 313 -19.75 -11.67 -2.11
C GLY A 313 -19.13 -12.88 -2.83
N LYS A 314 -19.90 -13.88 -3.30
CA LYS A 314 -19.34 -15.04 -4.03
C LYS A 314 -18.52 -14.65 -5.28
N TRP A 315 -18.79 -13.48 -5.85
CA TRP A 315 -18.02 -12.95 -6.98
C TRP A 315 -16.53 -12.80 -6.66
N LYS A 316 -16.14 -12.56 -5.40
CA LYS A 316 -14.74 -12.39 -4.99
C LYS A 316 -13.91 -13.65 -5.29
N ALA A 317 -14.44 -14.83 -4.97
CA ALA A 317 -13.78 -16.10 -5.27
C ALA A 317 -13.65 -16.35 -6.77
N HIS A 318 -14.69 -16.00 -7.55
CA HIS A 318 -14.68 -16.15 -9.01
C HIS A 318 -13.73 -15.18 -9.71
N LEU A 319 -13.69 -13.93 -9.25
CA LEU A 319 -12.76 -12.91 -9.74
C LEU A 319 -11.34 -13.35 -9.41
N ARG A 320 -11.05 -13.66 -8.14
CA ARG A 320 -9.72 -14.07 -7.68
C ARG A 320 -9.19 -15.28 -8.46
N ALA A 321 -9.98 -16.35 -8.59
CA ALA A 321 -9.58 -17.52 -9.38
C ALA A 321 -9.34 -17.20 -10.88
N SER A 322 -9.98 -16.16 -11.42
CA SER A 322 -9.73 -15.72 -12.80
C SER A 322 -8.45 -14.89 -12.91
N LEU A 323 -8.16 -14.05 -11.91
CA LEU A 323 -6.89 -13.33 -11.81
C LEU A 323 -5.72 -14.29 -11.59
N ASP A 324 -5.85 -15.30 -10.72
CA ASP A 324 -4.80 -16.28 -10.44
C ASP A 324 -4.41 -17.07 -11.70
N ARG A 325 -5.41 -17.54 -12.48
CA ARG A 325 -5.14 -18.20 -13.77
C ARG A 325 -4.49 -17.27 -14.79
N LEU A 326 -4.88 -15.99 -14.82
CA LEU A 326 -4.27 -15.01 -15.70
C LEU A 326 -2.83 -14.72 -15.30
N ALA A 327 -2.59 -14.50 -14.01
CA ALA A 327 -1.28 -14.28 -13.42
C ALA A 327 -0.31 -15.40 -13.80
N GLU A 328 -0.69 -16.66 -13.55
CA GLU A 328 0.14 -17.81 -13.93
C GLU A 328 0.41 -17.88 -15.44
N ALA A 329 -0.57 -17.54 -16.27
CA ALA A 329 -0.40 -17.54 -17.72
C ALA A 329 0.52 -16.40 -18.22
N VAL A 330 0.35 -15.20 -17.68
CA VAL A 330 1.21 -14.04 -17.92
C VAL A 330 2.64 -14.35 -17.49
N ASP A 331 2.82 -14.90 -16.28
CA ASP A 331 4.13 -15.24 -15.72
C ASP A 331 4.86 -16.24 -16.65
N ARG A 332 4.20 -17.33 -17.05
CA ARG A 332 4.80 -18.34 -17.95
C ARG A 332 5.18 -17.78 -19.33
N VAL A 333 4.27 -17.03 -19.96
CA VAL A 333 4.50 -16.48 -21.30
C VAL A 333 5.62 -15.43 -21.25
N ALA A 334 5.60 -14.55 -20.25
CA ALA A 334 6.59 -13.49 -20.12
C ALA A 334 7.98 -14.03 -19.78
N GLU A 335 8.08 -15.00 -18.86
CA GLU A 335 9.36 -15.63 -18.52
C GLU A 335 9.98 -16.34 -19.73
N THR A 336 9.16 -17.07 -20.50
CA THR A 336 9.62 -17.71 -21.75
C THR A 336 10.06 -16.68 -22.79
N ALA A 337 9.29 -15.60 -22.94
CA ALA A 337 9.59 -14.54 -23.92
C ALA A 337 10.77 -13.65 -23.54
N ALA A 338 11.11 -13.58 -22.25
CA ALA A 338 12.26 -12.85 -21.72
C ALA A 338 13.58 -13.64 -21.84
N ALA A 339 13.51 -14.94 -22.18
CA ALA A 339 14.69 -15.76 -22.37
C ALA A 339 15.63 -15.16 -23.44
N GLY A 340 16.88 -14.90 -23.05
CA GLY A 340 17.88 -14.25 -23.91
C GLY A 340 17.76 -12.72 -24.02
N LEU A 341 16.73 -12.10 -23.44
CA LEU A 341 16.59 -10.64 -23.33
C LEU A 341 17.15 -10.10 -22.01
N THR A 342 17.15 -10.91 -20.96
CA THR A 342 17.73 -10.57 -19.65
C THR A 342 18.44 -11.79 -19.06
N ARG A 343 19.43 -11.55 -18.20
CA ARG A 343 20.14 -12.60 -17.45
C ARG A 343 19.23 -13.29 -16.44
N ASP A 344 18.33 -12.53 -15.82
CA ASP A 344 17.37 -13.04 -14.83
C ASP A 344 16.10 -12.18 -14.88
N TYR A 345 15.01 -12.79 -15.36
CA TYR A 345 13.72 -12.15 -15.53
C TYR A 345 13.12 -11.71 -14.19
N TRP A 346 13.11 -12.59 -13.19
CA TRP A 346 12.48 -12.30 -11.91
C TRP A 346 13.27 -11.28 -11.09
N ARG A 347 14.60 -11.31 -11.18
CA ARG A 347 15.44 -10.23 -10.63
C ARG A 347 15.16 -8.91 -11.33
N SER A 348 15.01 -8.91 -12.65
CA SER A 348 14.64 -7.70 -13.40
C SER A 348 13.28 -7.15 -12.96
N CYS A 349 12.28 -8.01 -12.71
CA CYS A 349 10.99 -7.58 -12.17
C CYS A 349 11.13 -6.90 -10.79
N LYS A 350 11.93 -7.48 -9.88
CA LYS A 350 12.19 -6.88 -8.55
C LYS A 350 12.88 -5.52 -8.67
N GLU A 351 13.93 -5.43 -9.49
CA GLU A 351 14.72 -4.21 -9.67
C GLU A 351 14.01 -3.13 -10.51
N TYR A 352 12.90 -3.48 -11.18
CA TYR A 352 12.12 -2.56 -12.01
C TYR A 352 11.57 -1.35 -11.23
N SER A 353 11.53 -1.42 -9.89
CA SER A 353 11.20 -0.27 -9.03
C SER A 353 12.02 0.97 -9.36
N SER A 354 13.30 0.83 -9.72
CA SER A 354 14.15 1.95 -10.15
C SER A 354 13.58 2.72 -11.36
N VAL A 355 12.97 2.00 -12.31
CA VAL A 355 12.27 2.57 -13.47
C VAL A 355 10.91 3.13 -13.05
N LEU A 356 10.16 2.41 -12.20
CA LEU A 356 8.87 2.90 -11.67
C LEU A 356 9.02 4.27 -10.97
N LEU A 357 10.12 4.45 -10.24
CA LEU A 357 10.48 5.67 -9.52
C LEU A 357 11.13 6.74 -10.41
N GLY A 358 11.37 6.45 -11.68
CA GLY A 358 12.03 7.38 -12.61
C GLY A 358 13.51 7.64 -12.31
N THR A 359 14.14 6.81 -11.49
CA THR A 359 15.56 6.94 -11.11
C THR A 359 16.51 6.29 -12.11
N GLU A 360 16.03 5.36 -12.92
CA GLU A 360 16.79 4.70 -13.98
C GLU A 360 16.04 4.82 -15.31
N ASP A 361 16.75 5.18 -16.39
CA ASP A 361 16.19 5.21 -17.74
C ASP A 361 15.79 3.77 -18.17
N PRO A 362 14.57 3.55 -18.71
CA PRO A 362 14.10 2.21 -19.08
C PRO A 362 15.01 1.48 -20.09
N GLY A 363 15.56 2.20 -21.07
CA GLY A 363 16.43 1.60 -22.09
C GLY A 363 17.76 1.15 -21.49
N ARG A 364 18.36 2.00 -20.64
CA ARG A 364 19.57 1.66 -19.88
C ARG A 364 19.33 0.52 -18.90
N PHE A 365 18.18 0.51 -18.23
CA PHE A 365 17.79 -0.56 -17.31
C PHE A 365 17.84 -1.92 -17.98
N VAL A 366 17.23 -2.03 -19.16
CA VAL A 366 17.22 -3.27 -19.94
C VAL A 366 18.62 -3.62 -20.43
N ALA A 367 19.34 -2.66 -21.01
CA ALA A 367 20.69 -2.89 -21.54
C ALA A 367 21.68 -3.39 -20.48
N ALA A 368 21.63 -2.84 -19.26
CA ALA A 368 22.49 -3.26 -18.15
C ALA A 368 22.28 -4.72 -17.72
N ARG A 369 21.06 -5.24 -17.89
CA ARG A 369 20.63 -6.58 -17.45
C ARG A 369 20.62 -7.61 -18.58
N ALA A 370 20.80 -7.16 -19.83
CA ALA A 370 20.85 -8.03 -20.99
C ALA A 370 22.13 -8.88 -21.03
N PRO A 371 22.07 -10.15 -21.46
CA PRO A 371 23.25 -10.99 -21.62
C PRO A 371 24.06 -10.64 -22.88
N LYS A 372 23.49 -9.84 -23.79
CA LYS A 372 24.04 -9.43 -25.08
C LYS A 372 23.51 -8.03 -25.44
N GLU A 373 24.06 -7.41 -26.48
CA GLU A 373 23.45 -6.22 -27.07
C GLU A 373 22.09 -6.56 -27.68
N LEU A 374 21.07 -5.75 -27.38
CA LEU A 374 19.71 -5.95 -27.84
C LEU A 374 19.35 -4.94 -28.92
N SER A 375 18.62 -5.40 -29.93
CA SER A 375 17.98 -4.52 -30.90
C SER A 375 16.91 -3.63 -30.23
N ALA A 376 16.56 -2.52 -30.87
CA ALA A 376 15.49 -1.64 -30.38
C ALA A 376 14.13 -2.37 -30.24
N GLY A 377 13.87 -3.40 -31.05
CA GLY A 377 12.69 -4.25 -30.94
C GLY A 377 12.74 -5.15 -29.71
N GLU A 378 13.88 -5.78 -29.44
CA GLU A 378 14.11 -6.60 -28.23
C GLU A 378 14.00 -5.77 -26.94
N VAL A 379 14.53 -4.55 -26.93
CA VAL A 379 14.39 -3.63 -25.78
C VAL A 379 12.91 -3.29 -25.54
N ARG A 380 12.16 -2.91 -26.58
CA ARG A 380 10.72 -2.63 -26.46
C ARG A 380 9.95 -3.85 -25.95
N LYS A 381 10.27 -5.04 -26.47
CA LYS A 381 9.68 -6.30 -26.01
C LYS A 381 9.94 -6.52 -24.51
N MET A 382 11.18 -6.38 -24.05
CA MET A 382 11.53 -6.55 -22.65
C MET A 382 10.80 -5.55 -21.74
N LEU A 383 10.72 -4.28 -22.16
CA LEU A 383 9.98 -3.25 -21.41
C LEU A 383 8.48 -3.56 -21.31
N ALA A 384 7.86 -4.04 -22.40
CA ALA A 384 6.47 -4.46 -22.38
C ALA A 384 6.23 -5.63 -21.39
N LEU A 385 7.16 -6.59 -21.30
CA LEU A 385 7.06 -7.70 -20.34
C LEU A 385 7.20 -7.23 -18.88
N LEU A 386 8.11 -6.29 -18.60
CA LEU A 386 8.27 -5.71 -17.25
C LEU A 386 7.05 -4.87 -16.84
N GLU A 387 6.51 -4.08 -17.77
CA GLU A 387 5.28 -3.32 -17.53
C GLU A 387 4.06 -4.24 -17.39
N ALA A 388 4.02 -5.36 -18.11
CA ALA A 388 2.99 -6.37 -17.92
C ALA A 388 3.02 -6.93 -16.50
N GLN A 389 4.22 -7.15 -15.93
CA GLN A 389 4.37 -7.58 -14.54
C GLN A 389 3.88 -6.52 -13.56
N TYR A 390 4.19 -5.24 -13.78
CA TYR A 390 3.65 -4.15 -12.97
C TYR A 390 2.12 -4.20 -12.86
N TYR A 391 1.41 -4.31 -13.99
CA TYR A 391 -0.06 -4.38 -13.96
C TYR A 391 -0.60 -5.74 -13.48
N ARG A 392 0.14 -6.84 -13.68
CA ARG A 392 -0.18 -8.16 -13.10
C ARG A 392 -0.09 -8.13 -11.57
N GLN A 393 0.83 -7.35 -11.00
CA GLN A 393 0.88 -7.09 -9.57
C GLN A 393 -0.29 -6.19 -9.12
N ALA A 394 -0.55 -5.09 -9.84
CA ALA A 394 -1.57 -4.10 -9.50
C ALA A 394 -3.01 -4.66 -9.45
N MET A 395 -3.32 -5.72 -10.22
CA MET A 395 -4.66 -6.35 -10.20
C MET A 395 -5.01 -7.04 -8.87
N TYR A 396 -4.06 -7.17 -7.94
CA TYR A 396 -4.26 -7.75 -6.60
C TYR A 396 -4.40 -6.71 -5.47
N THR A 397 -4.61 -5.44 -5.81
CA THR A 397 -4.89 -4.37 -4.84
C THR A 397 -6.05 -4.74 -3.91
N SER A 398 -5.88 -4.61 -2.58
CA SER A 398 -6.86 -5.11 -1.60
C SER A 398 -8.26 -4.48 -1.72
N CYS A 399 -8.35 -3.18 -2.04
CA CYS A 399 -9.60 -2.43 -2.12
C CYS A 399 -10.62 -3.07 -3.07
N ALA A 400 -10.13 -3.71 -4.14
CA ALA A 400 -10.96 -4.42 -5.10
C ALA A 400 -11.73 -5.60 -4.51
N PHE A 401 -11.38 -6.07 -3.31
CA PHE A 401 -12.05 -7.17 -2.63
C PHE A 401 -12.59 -6.77 -1.24
N PHE A 402 -12.46 -5.51 -0.83
CA PHE A 402 -12.90 -5.07 0.50
C PHE A 402 -14.44 -4.96 0.57
N TRP A 403 -15.02 -4.34 -0.47
CA TRP A 403 -16.44 -3.97 -0.56
C TRP A 403 -17.34 -5.06 -1.15
N GLU A 404 -18.63 -4.74 -1.25
CA GLU A 404 -19.76 -5.63 -1.50
C GLU A 404 -20.01 -6.04 -2.94
N ASP A 405 -19.67 -5.20 -3.91
CA ASP A 405 -20.10 -5.40 -5.29
C ASP A 405 -18.98 -5.21 -6.31
N ILE A 406 -18.90 -6.11 -7.29
CA ILE A 406 -17.93 -6.07 -8.38
C ILE A 406 -18.12 -4.86 -9.32
N SER A 407 -19.29 -4.21 -9.32
CA SER A 407 -19.56 -3.06 -10.18
C SER A 407 -18.96 -1.75 -9.65
N ARG A 408 -18.39 -1.76 -8.44
CA ARG A 408 -17.74 -0.58 -7.86
C ARG A 408 -16.47 -0.21 -8.63
N ILE A 409 -15.92 0.96 -8.34
CA ILE A 409 -14.73 1.47 -9.02
C ILE A 409 -13.49 0.59 -8.77
N GLU A 410 -13.33 0.07 -7.55
CA GLU A 410 -12.13 -0.67 -7.15
C GLU A 410 -11.99 -2.01 -7.90
N PRO A 411 -13.03 -2.88 -7.97
CA PRO A 411 -12.98 -4.09 -8.79
C PRO A 411 -12.89 -3.79 -10.29
N ARG A 412 -13.49 -2.67 -10.76
CA ARG A 412 -13.37 -2.26 -12.17
C ARG A 412 -11.93 -1.92 -12.54
N ASN A 413 -11.21 -1.20 -11.68
CA ASN A 413 -9.81 -0.84 -11.91
C ASN A 413 -8.91 -2.09 -12.02
N VAL A 414 -9.08 -3.09 -11.15
CA VAL A 414 -8.26 -4.32 -11.24
C VAL A 414 -8.56 -5.16 -12.48
N VAL A 415 -9.79 -5.14 -13.01
CA VAL A 415 -10.09 -5.73 -14.33
C VAL A 415 -9.38 -4.95 -15.45
N GLY A 416 -9.29 -3.63 -15.33
CA GLY A 416 -8.49 -2.78 -16.22
C GLY A 416 -6.99 -3.11 -16.18
N TYR A 417 -6.43 -3.29 -14.98
CA TYR A 417 -5.02 -3.70 -14.79
C TYR A 417 -4.75 -5.09 -15.38
N ALA A 418 -5.65 -6.03 -15.14
CA ALA A 418 -5.57 -7.36 -15.75
C ALA A 418 -5.59 -7.30 -17.29
N LEU A 419 -6.49 -6.48 -17.88
CA LEU A 419 -6.53 -6.26 -19.32
C LEU A 419 -5.23 -5.64 -19.84
N ARG A 420 -4.66 -4.64 -19.14
CA ARG A 420 -3.42 -3.98 -19.56
C ARG A 420 -2.24 -4.94 -19.56
N SER A 421 -2.09 -5.73 -18.50
CA SER A 421 -1.06 -6.76 -18.40
C SER A 421 -1.18 -7.77 -19.55
N LEU A 422 -2.38 -8.26 -19.81
CA LEU A 422 -2.67 -9.19 -20.89
C LEU A 422 -2.28 -8.62 -22.27
N ARG A 423 -2.66 -7.37 -22.56
CA ARG A 423 -2.36 -6.72 -23.85
C ARG A 423 -0.87 -6.49 -24.06
N LEU A 424 -0.14 -6.12 -23.00
CA LEU A 424 1.31 -5.95 -23.07
C LEU A 424 2.03 -7.28 -23.38
N VAL A 425 1.56 -8.39 -22.80
CA VAL A 425 2.07 -9.73 -23.15
C VAL A 425 1.74 -10.10 -24.58
N GLU A 426 0.51 -9.85 -25.04
CA GLU A 426 0.09 -10.12 -26.41
C GLU A 426 0.89 -9.28 -27.42
N GLU A 427 1.14 -8.01 -27.15
CA GLU A 427 1.99 -7.15 -27.98
C GLU A 427 3.44 -7.66 -28.04
N ALA A 428 3.99 -8.10 -26.90
CA ALA A 428 5.36 -8.60 -26.82
C ALA A 428 5.57 -9.97 -27.49
N THR A 429 4.52 -10.80 -27.58
CA THR A 429 4.67 -12.24 -27.90
C THR A 429 3.78 -12.74 -29.03
N GLY A 430 2.73 -12.01 -29.40
CA GLY A 430 1.65 -12.46 -30.28
C GLY A 430 0.71 -13.49 -29.64
N ILE A 431 0.90 -13.87 -28.36
CA ILE A 431 0.09 -14.88 -27.68
C ILE A 431 -1.08 -14.19 -26.95
N SER A 432 -2.29 -14.49 -27.39
CA SER A 432 -3.52 -13.97 -26.77
C SER A 432 -3.98 -14.83 -25.60
N LEU A 433 -4.14 -14.23 -24.42
CA LEU A 433 -4.71 -14.88 -23.23
C LEU A 433 -6.19 -14.51 -23.00
N GLU A 434 -6.76 -13.66 -23.87
CA GLU A 434 -8.03 -12.96 -23.66
C GLU A 434 -9.22 -13.91 -23.49
N SER A 435 -9.35 -14.88 -24.40
CA SER A 435 -10.52 -15.79 -24.42
C SER A 435 -10.68 -16.56 -23.10
N ALA A 436 -9.57 -17.09 -22.56
CA ALA A 436 -9.57 -17.83 -21.30
C ALA A 436 -9.91 -16.91 -20.11
N PHE A 437 -9.36 -15.70 -20.09
CA PHE A 437 -9.61 -14.73 -19.03
C PHE A 437 -11.08 -14.28 -19.00
N VAL A 438 -11.62 -13.85 -20.15
CA VAL A 438 -13.02 -13.41 -20.27
C VAL A 438 -14.00 -14.52 -19.91
N LYS A 439 -13.71 -15.78 -20.28
CA LYS A 439 -14.52 -16.93 -19.88
C LYS A 439 -14.60 -17.08 -18.36
N GLY A 440 -13.48 -16.89 -17.64
CA GLY A 440 -13.44 -16.93 -16.18
C GLY A 440 -14.27 -15.82 -15.53
N LEU A 441 -14.15 -14.60 -16.06
CA LEU A 441 -14.83 -13.41 -15.52
C LEU A 441 -16.37 -13.49 -15.58
N ARG A 442 -16.96 -14.29 -16.47
CA ARG A 442 -18.43 -14.47 -16.56
C ARG A 442 -19.06 -14.96 -15.25
N ARG A 443 -18.29 -15.66 -14.40
CA ARG A 443 -18.78 -16.19 -13.12
C ARG A 443 -18.76 -15.16 -12.00
N ALA A 444 -17.94 -14.12 -12.11
CA ALA A 444 -17.90 -13.04 -11.14
C ALA A 444 -19.02 -12.05 -11.49
N LYS A 445 -20.10 -12.05 -10.70
CA LYS A 445 -21.35 -11.35 -11.03
C LYS A 445 -21.79 -10.46 -9.87
N SER A 446 -22.14 -9.22 -10.18
CA SER A 446 -22.77 -8.29 -9.24
C SER A 446 -24.08 -8.86 -8.74
N TRP A 447 -24.28 -8.80 -7.42
CA TRP A 447 -25.55 -9.19 -6.82
C TRP A 447 -26.60 -8.08 -7.00
N ARG A 448 -26.16 -6.81 -7.11
CA ARG A 448 -27.00 -5.62 -7.31
C ARG A 448 -27.43 -5.42 -8.77
N THR A 449 -26.47 -5.31 -9.69
CA THR A 449 -26.71 -4.91 -11.10
C THR A 449 -26.78 -6.10 -12.07
N LYS A 450 -26.38 -7.29 -11.61
CA LYS A 450 -26.18 -8.49 -12.44
C LYS A 450 -25.07 -8.35 -13.50
N GLU A 451 -24.34 -7.23 -13.51
CA GLU A 451 -23.14 -7.02 -14.33
C GLU A 451 -22.09 -8.09 -14.01
N THR A 452 -21.50 -8.69 -15.04
CA THR A 452 -20.42 -9.66 -14.87
C THR A 452 -19.05 -9.00 -15.01
N GLY A 453 -18.01 -9.64 -14.50
CA GLY A 453 -16.63 -9.23 -14.77
C GLY A 453 -16.32 -9.17 -16.27
N ALA A 454 -16.97 -10.00 -17.08
CA ALA A 454 -16.82 -9.98 -18.54
C ALA A 454 -17.50 -8.76 -19.20
N ASP A 455 -18.57 -8.23 -18.61
CA ASP A 455 -19.18 -6.96 -19.04
C ASP A 455 -18.26 -5.78 -18.70
N ILE A 456 -17.72 -5.76 -17.48
CA ILE A 456 -16.74 -4.77 -17.03
C ILE A 456 -15.51 -4.77 -17.94
N TYR A 457 -14.97 -5.96 -18.24
CA TYR A 457 -13.86 -6.13 -19.17
C TYR A 457 -14.18 -5.54 -20.55
N ARG A 458 -15.37 -5.81 -21.10
CA ARG A 458 -15.80 -5.26 -22.39
C ARG A 458 -15.90 -3.74 -22.38
N LYS A 459 -16.32 -3.13 -21.26
CA LYS A 459 -16.37 -1.66 -21.12
C LYS A 459 -14.97 -1.05 -21.21
N TRP A 460 -13.98 -1.66 -20.54
CA TRP A 460 -12.58 -1.29 -20.70
C TRP A 460 -12.09 -1.46 -22.14
N GLY A 461 -12.36 -2.61 -22.76
CA GLY A 461 -11.95 -2.89 -24.15
C GLY A 461 -12.52 -1.90 -25.17
N LYS A 462 -13.76 -1.44 -25.00
CA LYS A 462 -14.38 -0.41 -25.86
C LYS A 462 -13.75 0.97 -25.70
N GLY A 463 -13.23 1.32 -24.52
CA GLY A 463 -12.49 2.55 -24.28
C GLY A 463 -11.01 2.49 -24.70
N ALA A 464 -10.47 1.27 -24.83
CA ALA A 464 -9.05 1.01 -25.07
C ALA A 464 -8.62 1.04 -26.55
N GLY A 465 -9.43 1.57 -27.48
CA GLY A 465 -9.05 1.78 -28.89
C GLY A 465 -7.95 2.82 -29.13
N ARG A 466 -7.17 3.18 -28.09
CA ARG A 466 -6.09 4.17 -28.12
C ARG A 466 -4.75 3.46 -28.35
N PRO A 467 -3.81 4.07 -29.10
CA PRO A 467 -2.48 3.52 -29.29
C PRO A 467 -1.80 3.19 -27.95
N MET A 468 -1.26 1.98 -27.83
CA MET A 468 -0.55 1.52 -26.63
C MET A 468 0.85 2.11 -26.57
N ALA A 469 1.00 3.32 -26.00
CA ALA A 469 2.31 3.72 -25.50
C ALA A 469 2.60 2.95 -24.20
N LEU A 470 3.87 2.62 -23.94
CA LEU A 470 4.32 2.17 -22.61
C LEU A 470 4.02 3.29 -21.62
N THR A 471 3.13 3.03 -20.65
CA THR A 471 2.60 4.06 -19.75
C THR A 471 3.58 4.41 -18.65
N VAL A 472 4.47 3.48 -18.30
CA VAL A 472 5.44 3.65 -17.21
C VAL A 472 6.76 4.23 -17.70
N ALA A 473 7.04 4.16 -19.00
CA ALA A 473 8.33 4.52 -19.58
C ALA A 473 8.40 5.89 -20.26
N GLY A 474 7.28 6.61 -20.42
CA GLY A 474 7.28 7.93 -21.10
C GLY A 474 7.89 7.92 -22.51
N LEU A 475 8.08 6.74 -23.11
CA LEU A 475 8.68 6.57 -24.44
C LEU A 475 7.68 7.04 -25.48
N LYS A 476 7.70 8.34 -25.78
CA LYS A 476 7.13 8.84 -27.03
C LYS A 476 7.81 8.09 -28.18
N PRO A 477 7.06 7.56 -29.15
CA PRO A 477 7.67 6.94 -30.32
C PRO A 477 8.63 7.94 -30.98
N PRO A 478 9.75 7.48 -31.57
CA PRO A 478 10.67 8.37 -32.26
C PRO A 478 9.90 9.11 -33.35
N ARG A 479 9.91 10.44 -33.31
CA ARG A 479 9.45 11.24 -34.45
C ARG A 479 10.32 10.84 -35.63
N LEU A 480 9.73 10.14 -36.60
CA LEU A 480 10.33 9.98 -37.92
C LEU A 480 10.66 11.38 -38.41
N ARG A 481 11.95 11.74 -38.44
CA ARG A 481 12.40 12.90 -39.21
C ARG A 481 11.98 12.61 -40.64
N ARG A 482 10.98 13.33 -41.14
CA ARG A 482 10.77 13.42 -42.58
C ARG A 482 12.07 13.96 -43.15
N SER A 483 12.72 13.18 -43.99
CA SER A 483 13.81 13.64 -44.84
C SER A 483 13.29 14.80 -45.71
N PRO A 484 14.14 15.76 -46.09
CA PRO A 484 13.72 16.93 -46.83
C PRO A 484 13.24 16.49 -48.21
N GLU A 485 11.99 16.77 -48.54
CA GLU A 485 11.54 16.70 -49.93
C GLU A 485 12.31 17.77 -50.71
N SER A 486 13.07 17.29 -51.68
CA SER A 486 13.62 18.04 -52.80
C SER A 486 12.49 18.75 -53.53
N PHE A 487 12.42 20.08 -53.39
CA PHE A 487 11.72 20.90 -54.37
C PHE A 487 12.70 21.23 -55.49
N GLY A 488 12.38 20.66 -56.65
CA GLY A 488 13.03 20.96 -57.91
C GLY A 488 12.76 22.38 -58.39
N GLN A 489 13.58 22.73 -59.35
CA GLN A 489 13.54 23.89 -60.22
C GLN A 489 12.11 24.19 -60.73
N ASP A 490 11.74 25.47 -60.68
CA ASP A 490 11.14 26.23 -61.79
C ASP A 490 10.99 27.70 -61.33
N GLY A 491 11.69 28.61 -62.02
CA GLY A 491 11.69 30.07 -61.78
C GLY A 491 13.07 30.71 -61.87
#